data_AF-A0A496PBF5-F1
#
_entry.id   AF-A0A496PBF5-F1
#
_cell.length_a   1.000
_cell.length_b   1.000
_cell.length_c   1.000
_cell.angle_alpha   90.00
_cell.angle_beta   90.00
_cell.angle_gamma   90.00
#
_symmetry.space_group_name_H-M   'P 1'
#
loop_
_entity.id
_entity.type
_entity.pdbx_description
1 polymer ?
#
loop_
_entity_poly.entity_id
_entity_poly.type
_entity_poly.pdbx_seq_one_letter_code
_entity_poly.pdbx_strand_id
1 'polypeptide(L)'
;ASIGVLVRDNRKAQRLSEQFERYNQDKPESERRPFMIIDEYKFFRRQEIKDIMAYFKLLMNPNDAVSAKRIIKRYVSGIGDARIRDIESPKNRSVGLKLTDFMDMPIFEAEPYAKLVAGLEVGEVVVYDVESTGTDTTQDRIIQIAAMRIDKDGNEIERFERFINPGKSVGTSQLVHGFTDAYLAEHGESPKVVLEAFKEFSNNRIIVGHNVNYDISILSHELARHNLGEPQFKAVYDTLDIFRRFYPTLENHKLGFLSKYFPINHTPTHNAMDDIIATGQLLIYAVRENIMPTTTDRMVAINQYKAAFTTIASQMATLRRKMHTDNPTELLAYIMNQMGVLDYYKSHGEMAKVEHIRDLYRIMESLDKEYEGTTGLARLNHILQLAALTAGEPQQMSKQSKIPIITVHQAKGSEFDHVFLAGMNQGTFPSFMSLREGNEDEEKRLFYVAITRPKQELVITYTNESQRGQGTAPSAFLDYMPRDVKLVERSM
;
A
#
# COMPACT_ATOMS: atom_id res chain seq x y z
N ALA A 1 10.80 -1.12 -23.96
CA ALA A 1 12.19 -0.66 -23.83
C ALA A 1 12.25 0.45 -22.78
N SER A 2 13.29 0.48 -21.97
CA SER A 2 13.52 1.50 -20.93
C SER A 2 14.20 2.73 -21.54
N ILE A 3 13.71 3.92 -21.21
CA ILE A 3 14.22 5.21 -21.70
C ILE A 3 14.75 6.00 -20.51
N GLY A 4 15.87 6.71 -20.65
CA GLY A 4 16.36 7.67 -19.65
C GLY A 4 16.77 9.00 -20.27
N VAL A 5 16.41 10.12 -19.64
CA VAL A 5 16.83 11.47 -20.08
C VAL A 5 17.87 12.02 -19.11
N LEU A 6 19.06 12.27 -19.62
CA LEU A 6 20.20 12.76 -18.86
C LEU A 6 20.43 14.25 -19.11
N VAL A 7 20.60 15.01 -18.04
CA VAL A 7 20.93 16.44 -18.08
C VAL A 7 22.17 16.75 -17.26
N ARG A 8 22.80 17.89 -17.49
CA ARG A 8 24.01 18.27 -16.75
C ARG A 8 23.75 18.57 -15.27
N ASP A 9 22.64 19.22 -14.95
CA ASP A 9 22.33 19.75 -13.61
C ASP A 9 20.83 19.75 -13.30
N ASN A 10 20.49 19.96 -12.04
CA ASN A 10 19.11 19.94 -11.55
C ASN A 10 18.25 21.08 -12.13
N ARG A 11 18.82 22.25 -12.45
CA ARG A 11 18.07 23.36 -13.05
C ARG A 11 17.57 22.97 -14.44
N LYS A 12 18.40 22.26 -15.22
CA LYS A 12 17.98 21.69 -16.50
C LYS A 12 16.95 20.59 -16.34
N ALA A 13 17.07 19.74 -15.32
CA ALA A 13 16.08 18.69 -15.06
C ALA A 13 14.70 19.32 -14.81
N GLN A 14 14.63 20.35 -13.96
CA GLN A 14 13.41 21.08 -13.65
C GLN A 14 12.84 21.85 -14.86
N ARG A 15 13.69 22.47 -15.67
CA ARG A 15 13.21 23.11 -16.91
C ARG A 15 12.63 22.10 -17.88
N LEU A 16 13.25 20.92 -17.99
CA LEU A 16 12.78 19.89 -18.90
C LEU A 16 11.47 19.26 -18.38
N SER A 17 11.31 19.10 -17.06
CA SER A 17 10.04 18.64 -16.48
C SER A 17 8.90 19.60 -16.78
N GLU A 18 9.12 20.92 -16.64
CA GLU A 18 8.13 21.93 -17.01
C GLU A 18 7.70 21.81 -18.49
N GLN A 19 8.62 21.45 -19.40
CA GLN A 19 8.29 21.22 -20.81
C GLN A 19 7.50 19.92 -21.01
N PHE A 20 7.84 18.85 -20.29
CA PHE A 20 7.07 17.61 -20.32
C PHE A 20 5.66 17.78 -19.75
N GLU A 21 5.51 18.58 -18.68
CA GLU A 21 4.21 18.94 -18.11
C GLU A 21 3.36 19.69 -19.12
N ARG A 22 3.91 20.75 -19.74
CA ARG A 22 3.23 21.50 -20.80
C ARG A 22 2.83 20.60 -21.97
N TYR A 23 3.73 19.71 -22.39
CA TYR A 23 3.42 18.75 -23.46
C TYR A 23 2.29 17.79 -23.07
N ASN A 24 2.19 17.38 -21.80
CA ASN A 24 1.16 16.48 -21.31
C ASN A 24 -0.18 17.18 -21.04
N GLN A 25 -0.17 18.49 -20.77
CA GLN A 25 -1.34 19.27 -20.36
C GLN A 25 -2.49 19.19 -21.39
N ASP A 26 -2.16 19.28 -22.67
CA ASP A 26 -3.15 19.31 -23.76
C ASP A 26 -3.45 17.91 -24.33
N LYS A 27 -2.99 16.83 -23.66
CA LYS A 27 -3.10 15.45 -24.18
C LYS A 27 -4.00 14.54 -23.36
N PRO A 28 -4.76 13.64 -24.02
CA PRO A 28 -5.46 12.53 -23.36
C PRO A 28 -4.48 11.66 -22.57
N GLU A 29 -4.95 11.05 -21.48
CA GLU A 29 -4.11 10.25 -20.57
C GLU A 29 -3.32 9.14 -21.29
N SER A 30 -3.92 8.50 -22.29
CA SER A 30 -3.29 7.45 -23.11
C SER A 30 -2.11 7.95 -23.97
N GLU A 31 -2.03 9.25 -24.24
CA GLU A 31 -0.96 9.87 -25.03
C GLU A 31 0.08 10.60 -24.18
N ARG A 32 -0.22 10.83 -22.89
CA ARG A 32 0.72 11.48 -21.98
C ARG A 32 2.00 10.66 -21.89
N ARG A 33 3.12 11.37 -21.73
CA ARG A 33 4.44 10.78 -21.47
C ARG A 33 4.72 10.97 -20.00
N PRO A 34 4.36 10.00 -19.14
CA PRO A 34 4.58 10.14 -17.71
C PRO A 34 6.09 10.14 -17.46
N PHE A 35 6.56 11.09 -16.67
CA PHE A 35 7.98 11.28 -16.38
C PHE A 35 8.19 11.48 -14.88
N MET A 36 9.44 11.47 -14.42
CA MET A 36 9.82 11.77 -13.03
C MET A 36 11.24 12.35 -12.94
N ILE A 37 11.53 13.19 -11.96
CA ILE A 37 12.90 13.70 -11.75
C ILE A 37 13.61 12.84 -10.68
N ILE A 38 14.86 12.39 -10.90
CA ILE A 38 15.54 11.49 -9.93
C ILE A 38 15.81 12.12 -8.56
N ASP A 39 15.80 13.44 -8.40
CA ASP A 39 15.83 14.02 -7.05
C ASP A 39 14.65 13.54 -6.20
N GLU A 40 13.50 13.18 -6.81
CA GLU A 40 12.38 12.50 -6.15
C GLU A 40 12.71 11.05 -5.77
N TYR A 41 13.47 10.32 -6.60
CA TYR A 41 13.92 8.94 -6.32
C TYR A 41 14.84 8.86 -5.09
N LYS A 42 15.75 9.84 -4.92
CA LYS A 42 16.56 9.96 -3.70
C LYS A 42 15.75 10.54 -2.54
N PHE A 43 14.77 11.39 -2.82
CA PHE A 43 13.93 12.03 -1.81
C PHE A 43 13.13 11.02 -0.99
N PHE A 44 12.38 10.12 -1.63
CA PHE A 44 11.60 9.09 -0.92
C PHE A 44 12.47 8.03 -0.23
N ARG A 45 13.77 7.97 -0.56
CA ARG A 45 14.73 7.10 0.10
C ARG A 45 15.26 7.66 1.43
N ARG A 46 15.09 8.96 1.67
CA ARG A 46 15.54 9.63 2.89
C ARG A 46 14.85 9.04 4.11
N GLN A 47 15.55 9.03 5.24
CA GLN A 47 15.11 8.34 6.44
C GLN A 47 13.80 8.94 6.98
N GLU A 48 13.75 10.25 7.10
CA GLU A 48 12.62 11.04 7.58
C GLU A 48 11.39 10.88 6.70
N ILE A 49 11.58 10.74 5.39
CA ILE A 49 10.49 10.49 4.45
C ILE A 49 9.98 9.07 4.64
N LYS A 50 10.87 8.06 4.75
CA LYS A 50 10.48 6.68 5.07
C LYS A 50 9.74 6.54 6.40
N ASP A 51 10.10 7.35 7.39
CA ASP A 51 9.42 7.35 8.69
C ASP A 51 7.96 7.83 8.57
N ILE A 52 7.72 8.87 7.78
CA ILE A 52 6.36 9.34 7.44
C ILE A 52 5.61 8.30 6.61
N MET A 53 6.25 7.76 5.57
CA MET A 53 5.65 6.76 4.70
C MET A 53 5.25 5.49 5.46
N ALA A 54 5.98 5.13 6.53
CA ALA A 54 5.60 4.01 7.39
C ALA A 54 4.26 4.23 8.11
N TYR A 55 3.93 5.46 8.51
CA TYR A 55 2.60 5.74 9.07
C TYR A 55 1.51 5.50 8.02
N PHE A 56 1.69 6.02 6.81
CA PHE A 56 0.72 5.80 5.73
C PHE A 56 0.58 4.34 5.34
N LYS A 57 1.69 3.60 5.27
CA LYS A 57 1.65 2.15 5.03
C LYS A 57 0.90 1.40 6.12
N LEU A 58 1.10 1.77 7.39
CA LEU A 58 0.41 1.15 8.51
C LEU A 58 -1.09 1.49 8.57
N LEU A 59 -1.49 2.67 8.07
CA LEU A 59 -2.90 3.02 7.87
C LEU A 59 -3.57 2.14 6.81
N MET A 60 -2.86 1.84 5.71
CA MET A 60 -3.38 0.98 4.64
C MET A 60 -3.30 -0.51 4.97
N ASN A 61 -2.28 -0.91 5.72
CA ASN A 61 -2.09 -2.28 6.17
C ASN A 61 -1.70 -2.29 7.65
N PRO A 62 -2.67 -2.47 8.57
CA PRO A 62 -2.42 -2.57 10.00
C PRO A 62 -1.43 -3.68 10.39
N ASN A 63 -1.23 -4.68 9.53
CA ASN A 63 -0.32 -5.80 9.75
C ASN A 63 1.12 -5.55 9.24
N ASP A 64 1.45 -4.34 8.76
CA ASP A 64 2.81 -4.00 8.31
C ASP A 64 3.79 -3.89 9.50
N ALA A 65 4.34 -5.04 9.90
CA ALA A 65 5.31 -5.13 10.98
C ALA A 65 6.62 -4.37 10.69
N VAL A 66 7.01 -4.18 9.42
CA VAL A 66 8.23 -3.46 9.05
C VAL A 66 8.05 -1.97 9.33
N SER A 67 6.92 -1.41 8.90
CA SER A 67 6.55 -0.02 9.17
C SER A 67 6.33 0.22 10.67
N ALA A 68 5.65 -0.70 11.36
CA ALA A 68 5.47 -0.62 12.81
C ALA A 68 6.81 -0.59 13.56
N LYS A 69 7.76 -1.51 13.26
CA LYS A 69 9.11 -1.51 13.86
C LYS A 69 9.84 -0.20 13.68
N ARG A 70 9.78 0.38 12.47
CA ARG A 70 10.41 1.67 12.16
C ARG A 70 9.86 2.78 13.04
N ILE A 71 8.54 2.87 13.16
CA ILE A 71 7.86 3.87 13.99
C ILE A 71 8.21 3.65 15.47
N ILE A 72 8.03 2.43 15.96
CA ILE A 72 8.21 2.09 17.39
C ILE A 72 9.62 2.43 17.85
N LYS A 73 10.63 1.97 17.10
CA LYS A 73 12.04 2.17 17.47
C LYS A 73 12.44 3.65 17.61
N ARG A 74 11.76 4.55 16.87
CA ARG A 74 12.12 5.97 16.82
C ARG A 74 11.24 6.83 17.71
N TYR A 75 9.95 6.54 17.77
CA TYR A 75 8.94 7.43 18.35
C TYR A 75 8.26 6.87 19.60
N VAL A 76 8.48 5.59 19.96
CA VAL A 76 7.96 5.02 21.19
C VAL A 76 9.06 4.99 22.25
N SER A 77 8.93 5.88 23.24
CA SER A 77 9.93 6.03 24.30
C SER A 77 10.13 4.74 25.08
N GLY A 78 11.40 4.39 25.30
CA GLY A 78 11.80 3.20 26.06
C GLY A 78 11.62 1.88 25.32
N ILE A 79 11.29 1.84 24.03
CA ILE A 79 11.19 0.61 23.23
C ILE A 79 12.30 0.56 22.17
N GLY A 80 13.44 -0.06 22.53
CA GLY A 80 14.53 -0.36 21.61
C GLY A 80 14.48 -1.77 21.03
N ASP A 81 15.51 -2.15 20.25
CA ASP A 81 15.59 -3.45 19.55
C ASP A 81 15.40 -4.65 20.49
N ALA A 82 15.91 -4.59 21.72
CA ALA A 82 15.76 -5.67 22.69
C ALA A 82 14.31 -5.88 23.12
N ARG A 83 13.55 -4.81 23.38
CA ARG A 83 12.13 -4.91 23.74
C ARG A 83 11.27 -5.30 22.54
N ILE A 84 11.60 -4.84 21.34
CA ILE A 84 10.94 -5.30 20.11
C ILE A 84 11.13 -6.82 19.96
N ARG A 85 12.35 -7.34 20.16
CA ARG A 85 12.60 -8.79 20.14
C ARG A 85 11.83 -9.55 21.23
N ASP A 86 11.66 -8.96 22.41
CA ASP A 86 10.87 -9.56 23.49
C ASP A 86 9.37 -9.61 23.13
N ILE A 87 8.81 -8.52 22.60
CA ILE A 87 7.43 -8.47 22.08
C ILE A 87 7.21 -9.52 20.99
N GLU A 88 8.19 -9.72 20.11
CA GLU A 88 8.11 -10.71 19.03
C GLU A 88 8.56 -12.12 19.43
N SER A 89 8.90 -12.34 20.71
CA SER A 89 9.41 -13.62 21.20
C SER A 89 8.38 -14.75 21.05
N PRO A 90 8.83 -16.02 21.01
CA PRO A 90 7.92 -17.17 21.02
C PRO A 90 6.89 -17.13 22.15
N LYS A 91 7.26 -16.60 23.32
CA LYS A 91 6.37 -16.44 24.49
C LYS A 91 5.17 -15.55 24.19
N ASN A 92 5.38 -14.41 23.54
CA ASN A 92 4.27 -13.49 23.22
C ASN A 92 3.51 -13.95 21.97
N ARG A 93 4.18 -14.62 21.04
CA ARG A 93 3.52 -15.26 19.89
C ARG A 93 2.61 -16.41 20.30
N SER A 94 2.99 -17.23 21.29
CA SER A 94 2.17 -18.36 21.74
C SER A 94 0.85 -17.93 22.36
N VAL A 95 0.76 -16.68 22.84
CA VAL A 95 -0.48 -16.09 23.34
C VAL A 95 -1.21 -15.25 22.27
N GLY A 96 -0.78 -15.34 21.01
CA GLY A 96 -1.45 -14.76 19.85
C GLY A 96 -1.18 -13.28 19.59
N LEU A 97 -0.15 -12.69 20.23
CA LEU A 97 0.20 -11.28 20.07
C LEU A 97 1.23 -11.05 18.96
N LYS A 98 1.05 -9.94 18.25
CA LYS A 98 1.96 -9.38 17.25
C LYS A 98 2.39 -7.99 17.71
N LEU A 99 3.54 -7.53 17.21
CA LEU A 99 4.04 -6.18 17.50
C LEU A 99 3.05 -5.08 17.09
N THR A 100 2.38 -5.28 15.96
CA THR A 100 1.41 -4.32 15.41
C THR A 100 0.20 -4.11 16.31
N ASP A 101 -0.20 -5.11 17.10
CA ASP A 101 -1.38 -4.99 17.95
C ASP A 101 -1.22 -3.90 19.01
N PHE A 102 0.02 -3.64 19.47
CA PHE A 102 0.31 -2.59 20.44
C PHE A 102 0.20 -1.17 19.84
N MET A 103 0.02 -1.04 18.53
CA MET A 103 -0.24 0.23 17.83
C MET A 103 -1.75 0.56 17.77
N ASP A 104 -2.59 -0.29 18.37
CA ASP A 104 -4.05 -0.20 18.32
C ASP A 104 -4.64 -0.02 19.71
N MET A 105 -5.32 1.11 19.96
CA MET A 105 -5.87 1.42 21.28
C MET A 105 -6.79 0.34 21.87
N PRO A 106 -7.66 -0.33 21.09
CA PRO A 106 -8.56 -1.36 21.62
C PRO A 106 -7.87 -2.49 22.40
N ILE A 107 -6.60 -2.83 22.09
CA ILE A 107 -5.88 -3.89 22.83
C ILE A 107 -5.69 -3.54 24.32
N PHE A 108 -5.66 -2.26 24.66
CA PHE A 108 -5.44 -1.80 26.03
C PHE A 108 -6.73 -1.55 26.81
N GLU A 109 -7.87 -1.59 26.14
CA GLU A 109 -9.20 -1.34 26.70
C GLU A 109 -9.84 -2.61 27.23
N ALA A 110 -9.70 -3.72 26.49
CA ALA A 110 -10.24 -5.02 26.85
C ALA A 110 -9.38 -6.15 26.28
N GLU A 111 -9.61 -7.37 26.78
CA GLU A 111 -9.00 -8.56 26.20
C GLU A 111 -9.49 -8.75 24.74
N PRO A 112 -8.59 -8.98 23.75
CA PRO A 112 -8.93 -8.91 22.33
C PRO A 112 -10.08 -9.82 21.87
N TYR A 113 -10.24 -10.98 22.50
CA TYR A 113 -11.24 -11.99 22.16
C TYR A 113 -12.41 -12.04 23.15
N ALA A 114 -12.49 -11.14 24.13
CA ALA A 114 -13.54 -11.15 25.13
C ALA A 114 -14.94 -11.06 24.53
N LYS A 115 -15.13 -10.20 23.52
CA LYS A 115 -16.40 -10.09 22.80
C LYS A 115 -16.74 -11.39 22.05
N LEU A 116 -15.76 -12.00 21.39
CA LEU A 116 -15.93 -13.28 20.69
C LEU A 116 -16.40 -14.38 21.64
N VAL A 117 -15.68 -14.57 22.76
CA VAL A 117 -15.99 -15.62 23.74
C VAL A 117 -17.36 -15.39 24.37
N ALA A 118 -17.68 -14.15 24.78
CA ALA A 118 -19.00 -13.82 25.32
C ALA A 118 -20.11 -14.02 24.29
N GLY A 119 -19.86 -13.66 23.03
CA GLY A 119 -20.79 -13.82 21.92
C GLY A 119 -21.13 -15.27 21.61
N LEU A 120 -20.15 -16.17 21.69
CA LEU A 120 -20.37 -17.61 21.51
C LEU A 120 -21.28 -18.18 22.59
N GLU A 121 -21.10 -17.78 23.86
CA GLU A 121 -21.92 -18.26 24.98
C GLU A 121 -23.41 -17.90 24.83
N VAL A 122 -23.73 -16.76 24.20
CA VAL A 122 -25.12 -16.32 23.98
C VAL A 122 -25.62 -16.52 22.55
N GLY A 123 -24.84 -17.16 21.67
CA GLY A 123 -25.23 -17.47 20.30
C GLY A 123 -25.36 -16.25 19.38
N GLU A 124 -24.52 -15.23 19.57
CA GLU A 124 -24.48 -13.97 18.78
C GLU A 124 -23.41 -13.97 17.67
N VAL A 125 -22.67 -15.06 17.49
CA VAL A 125 -21.64 -15.17 16.45
C VAL A 125 -22.25 -15.62 15.14
N VAL A 126 -22.01 -14.83 14.09
CA VAL A 126 -22.37 -15.13 12.71
C VAL A 126 -21.09 -15.40 11.93
N VAL A 127 -20.96 -16.61 11.41
CA VAL A 127 -19.94 -16.95 10.43
C VAL A 127 -20.52 -16.69 9.04
N TYR A 128 -19.83 -15.93 8.20
CA TYR A 128 -20.32 -15.66 6.85
C TYR A 128 -19.19 -15.61 5.81
N ASP A 129 -19.60 -15.84 4.56
CA ASP A 129 -18.76 -15.83 3.37
C ASP A 129 -19.57 -15.30 2.19
N VAL A 130 -18.89 -14.73 1.19
CA VAL A 130 -19.53 -14.23 -0.04
C VAL A 130 -18.84 -14.73 -1.29
N GLU A 131 -19.64 -15.15 -2.26
CA GLU A 131 -19.17 -15.40 -3.62
C GLU A 131 -19.43 -14.18 -4.49
N SER A 132 -18.54 -13.93 -5.44
CA SER A 132 -18.58 -12.73 -6.28
C SER A 132 -18.17 -12.99 -7.73
N THR A 133 -18.41 -12.01 -8.59
CA THR A 133 -18.02 -12.06 -10.01
C THR A 133 -16.51 -11.98 -10.25
N GLY A 134 -15.70 -11.75 -9.21
CA GLY A 134 -14.25 -11.55 -9.31
C GLY A 134 -13.63 -10.98 -8.02
N THR A 135 -12.33 -10.70 -8.03
CA THR A 135 -11.60 -10.33 -6.80
C THR A 135 -11.50 -8.82 -6.54
N ASP A 136 -12.06 -7.97 -7.40
CA ASP A 136 -12.02 -6.51 -7.20
C ASP A 136 -13.21 -6.07 -6.34
N THR A 137 -12.99 -5.82 -5.05
CA THR A 137 -14.07 -5.44 -4.11
C THR A 137 -14.76 -4.13 -4.47
N THR A 138 -14.20 -3.34 -5.40
CA THR A 138 -14.81 -2.10 -5.88
C THR A 138 -15.65 -2.31 -7.13
N GLN A 139 -15.24 -3.15 -8.08
CA GLN A 139 -15.91 -3.31 -9.39
C GLN A 139 -16.74 -4.59 -9.50
N ASP A 140 -16.42 -5.61 -8.72
CA ASP A 140 -17.12 -6.88 -8.73
C ASP A 140 -18.39 -6.88 -7.89
N ARG A 141 -19.29 -7.79 -8.22
CA ARG A 141 -20.65 -7.87 -7.67
C ARG A 141 -20.79 -9.16 -6.88
N ILE A 142 -21.53 -9.10 -5.77
CA ILE A 142 -21.85 -10.27 -4.96
C ILE A 142 -22.88 -11.13 -5.72
N ILE A 143 -22.70 -12.44 -5.69
CA ILE A 143 -23.61 -13.43 -6.31
C ILE A 143 -24.22 -14.39 -5.30
N GLN A 144 -23.60 -14.57 -4.14
CA GLN A 144 -24.13 -15.38 -3.04
C GLN A 144 -23.69 -14.76 -1.71
N ILE A 145 -24.59 -14.77 -0.73
CA ILE A 145 -24.24 -14.53 0.67
C ILE A 145 -24.66 -15.78 1.44
N ALA A 146 -23.69 -16.45 2.06
CA ALA A 146 -23.92 -17.56 2.96
C ALA A 146 -23.50 -17.16 4.37
N ALA A 147 -24.36 -17.40 5.35
CA ALA A 147 -24.08 -17.12 6.74
C ALA A 147 -24.80 -18.10 7.65
N MET A 148 -24.20 -18.37 8.80
CA MET A 148 -24.81 -19.15 9.86
C MET A 148 -24.52 -18.50 11.21
N ARG A 149 -25.53 -18.44 12.05
CA ARG A 149 -25.38 -18.12 13.47
C ARG A 149 -25.09 -19.40 14.23
N ILE A 150 -24.06 -19.39 15.05
CA ILE A 150 -23.59 -20.58 15.76
C ILE A 150 -23.69 -20.44 17.28
N ASP A 151 -23.82 -21.58 17.96
CA ASP A 151 -23.66 -21.69 19.40
C ASP A 151 -22.19 -21.86 19.81
N LYS A 152 -21.94 -21.99 21.11
CA LYS A 152 -20.60 -22.20 21.69
C LYS A 152 -19.93 -23.54 21.32
N ASP A 153 -20.69 -24.47 20.77
CA ASP A 153 -20.21 -25.76 20.28
C ASP A 153 -19.99 -25.75 18.76
N GLY A 154 -20.36 -24.65 18.09
CA GLY A 154 -20.25 -24.49 16.64
C GLY A 154 -21.44 -25.07 15.89
N ASN A 155 -22.52 -25.45 16.59
CA ASN A 155 -23.73 -25.92 15.93
C ASN A 155 -24.52 -24.75 15.35
N GLU A 156 -25.15 -24.98 14.21
CA GLU A 156 -26.03 -24.01 13.56
C GLU A 156 -27.28 -23.75 14.41
N ILE A 157 -27.52 -22.47 14.71
CA ILE A 157 -28.75 -21.98 15.33
C ILE A 157 -29.69 -21.40 14.26
N GLU A 158 -29.13 -20.69 13.29
CA GLU A 158 -29.89 -19.98 12.26
C GLU A 158 -29.06 -19.90 10.98
N ARG A 159 -29.70 -20.11 9.82
CA ARG A 159 -29.03 -20.12 8.52
C ARG A 159 -29.57 -19.00 7.63
N PHE A 160 -28.66 -18.41 6.86
CA PHE A 160 -28.95 -17.46 5.81
C PHE A 160 -28.18 -17.89 4.56
N GLU A 161 -28.88 -18.22 3.48
CA GLU A 161 -28.24 -18.53 2.19
C GLU A 161 -29.11 -17.97 1.09
N ARG A 162 -28.58 -17.00 0.34
CA ARG A 162 -29.30 -16.35 -0.73
C ARG A 162 -28.39 -16.07 -1.92
N PHE A 163 -28.97 -16.20 -3.11
CA PHE A 163 -28.32 -15.88 -4.37
C PHE A 163 -28.77 -14.51 -4.87
N ILE A 164 -27.84 -13.79 -5.48
CA ILE A 164 -28.05 -12.45 -6.01
C ILE A 164 -27.86 -12.51 -7.52
N ASN A 165 -28.77 -11.90 -8.28
CA ASN A 165 -28.53 -11.62 -9.69
C ASN A 165 -27.62 -10.37 -9.80
N PRO A 166 -26.35 -10.52 -10.22
CA PRO A 166 -25.40 -9.40 -10.23
C PRO A 166 -25.68 -8.38 -11.34
N GLY A 167 -26.57 -8.69 -12.30
CA GLY A 167 -26.84 -7.83 -13.46
C GLY A 167 -25.64 -7.69 -14.43
N LYS A 168 -24.60 -8.51 -14.26
CA LYS A 168 -23.44 -8.63 -15.16
C LYS A 168 -22.98 -10.08 -15.21
N SER A 169 -22.21 -10.46 -16.23
CA SER A 169 -21.69 -11.82 -16.34
C SER A 169 -20.67 -12.13 -15.23
N VAL A 170 -20.70 -13.36 -14.72
CA VAL A 170 -19.70 -13.89 -13.78
C VAL A 170 -18.37 -14.23 -14.48
N GLY A 171 -18.37 -14.39 -15.80
CA GLY A 171 -17.16 -14.70 -16.58
C GLY A 171 -16.40 -15.92 -16.05
N THR A 172 -15.08 -15.78 -15.88
CA THR A 172 -14.22 -16.90 -15.44
C THR A 172 -14.39 -17.25 -13.95
N SER A 173 -15.06 -16.41 -13.15
CA SER A 173 -15.30 -16.72 -11.73
C SER A 173 -16.19 -17.95 -11.55
N GLN A 174 -17.02 -18.29 -12.55
CA GLN A 174 -17.80 -19.54 -12.58
C GLN A 174 -16.94 -20.79 -12.34
N LEU A 175 -15.67 -20.79 -12.74
CA LEU A 175 -14.77 -21.93 -12.53
C LEU A 175 -14.41 -22.16 -11.06
N VAL A 176 -14.67 -21.17 -10.20
CA VAL A 176 -14.38 -21.20 -8.77
C VAL A 176 -15.63 -21.61 -7.98
N HIS A 177 -16.71 -20.84 -8.12
CA HIS A 177 -17.95 -21.02 -7.34
C HIS A 177 -18.99 -21.95 -8.00
N GLY A 178 -18.86 -22.21 -9.30
CA GLY A 178 -19.73 -23.14 -10.04
C GLY A 178 -21.08 -22.58 -10.51
N PHE A 179 -21.45 -21.35 -10.16
CA PHE A 179 -22.73 -20.74 -10.55
C PHE A 179 -22.66 -20.10 -11.95
N THR A 180 -23.61 -20.44 -12.82
CA THR A 180 -23.67 -19.88 -14.18
C THR A 180 -24.49 -18.60 -14.24
N ASP A 181 -24.27 -17.78 -15.27
CA ASP A 181 -25.11 -16.61 -15.56
C ASP A 181 -26.61 -16.98 -15.67
N ALA A 182 -26.91 -18.13 -16.29
CA ALA A 182 -28.29 -18.63 -16.43
C ALA A 182 -28.91 -19.00 -15.07
N TYR A 183 -28.15 -19.67 -14.21
CA TYR A 183 -28.59 -20.03 -12.87
C TYR A 183 -28.92 -18.77 -12.03
N LEU A 184 -28.03 -17.78 -12.04
CA LEU A 184 -28.23 -16.53 -11.30
C LEU A 184 -29.33 -15.65 -11.89
N ALA A 185 -29.61 -15.75 -13.19
CA ALA A 185 -30.75 -15.08 -13.80
C ALA A 185 -32.09 -15.69 -13.35
N GLU A 186 -32.14 -17.00 -13.13
CA GLU A 186 -33.35 -17.73 -12.74
C GLU A 186 -33.57 -17.76 -11.22
N HIS A 187 -32.51 -17.98 -10.43
CA HIS A 187 -32.58 -18.21 -8.99
C HIS A 187 -32.06 -17.02 -8.17
N GLY A 188 -31.31 -16.11 -8.78
CA GLY A 188 -30.75 -14.95 -8.12
C GLY A 188 -31.80 -13.86 -7.90
N GLU A 189 -31.79 -13.30 -6.70
CA GLU A 189 -32.72 -12.26 -6.31
C GLU A 189 -32.15 -10.86 -6.54
N SER A 190 -32.99 -9.84 -6.37
CA SER A 190 -32.54 -8.45 -6.40
C SER A 190 -31.49 -8.20 -5.31
N PRO A 191 -30.31 -7.63 -5.65
CA PRO A 191 -29.26 -7.34 -4.67
C PRO A 191 -29.79 -6.58 -3.45
N LYS A 192 -30.65 -5.57 -3.68
CA LYS A 192 -31.21 -4.74 -2.60
C LYS A 192 -31.94 -5.58 -1.55
N VAL A 193 -32.77 -6.54 -1.98
CA VAL A 193 -33.58 -7.40 -1.09
C VAL A 193 -32.68 -8.30 -0.25
N VAL A 194 -31.68 -8.93 -0.88
CA VAL A 194 -30.77 -9.84 -0.18
C VAL A 194 -29.88 -9.08 0.80
N LEU A 195 -29.39 -7.90 0.41
CA LEU A 195 -28.56 -7.04 1.25
C LEU A 195 -29.32 -6.49 2.46
N GLU A 196 -30.57 -6.06 2.30
CA GLU A 196 -31.42 -5.63 3.42
C GLU A 196 -31.65 -6.78 4.40
N ALA A 197 -31.98 -7.98 3.88
CA ALA A 197 -32.18 -9.17 4.70
C ALA A 197 -30.90 -9.59 5.43
N PHE A 198 -29.73 -9.53 4.78
CA PHE A 198 -28.46 -9.84 5.42
C PHE A 198 -28.06 -8.79 6.47
N LYS A 199 -28.33 -7.51 6.23
CA LYS A 199 -28.13 -6.45 7.23
C LYS A 199 -28.94 -6.71 8.49
N GLU A 200 -30.20 -7.11 8.35
CA GLU A 200 -31.04 -7.48 9.48
C GLU A 200 -30.50 -8.73 10.20
N PHE A 201 -30.14 -9.77 9.43
CA PHE A 201 -29.55 -11.00 9.97
C PHE A 201 -28.22 -10.77 10.70
N SER A 202 -27.40 -9.80 10.29
CA SER A 202 -26.09 -9.52 10.88
C SER A 202 -26.08 -8.37 11.88
N ASN A 203 -27.22 -7.70 12.08
CA ASN A 203 -27.31 -6.46 12.84
C ASN A 203 -26.89 -6.64 14.31
N ASN A 204 -25.90 -5.85 14.75
CA ASN A 204 -25.37 -5.86 16.12
C ASN A 204 -24.88 -7.25 16.60
N ARG A 205 -24.50 -8.11 15.65
CA ARG A 205 -23.92 -9.45 15.90
C ARG A 205 -22.40 -9.41 15.74
N ILE A 206 -21.72 -10.47 16.19
CA ILE A 206 -20.27 -10.64 16.01
C ILE A 206 -20.04 -11.38 14.71
N ILE A 207 -19.22 -10.82 13.85
CA ILE A 207 -18.97 -11.36 12.51
C ILE A 207 -17.65 -12.11 12.50
N VAL A 208 -17.69 -13.30 11.92
CA VAL A 208 -16.53 -14.15 11.71
C VAL A 208 -16.47 -14.59 10.25
N GLY A 209 -15.28 -14.61 9.69
CA GLY A 209 -15.03 -15.19 8.37
C GLY A 209 -13.60 -15.70 8.27
N HIS A 210 -13.23 -16.21 7.11
CA HIS A 210 -11.86 -16.59 6.80
C HIS A 210 -11.33 -15.66 5.71
N ASN A 211 -10.46 -14.71 6.07
CA ASN A 211 -10.13 -13.53 5.27
C ASN A 211 -11.26 -12.48 5.18
N VAL A 212 -12.04 -12.36 6.27
CA VAL A 212 -13.29 -11.57 6.37
C VAL A 212 -13.22 -10.11 5.91
N ASN A 213 -12.01 -9.51 5.89
CA ASN A 213 -11.83 -8.14 5.41
C ASN A 213 -12.20 -8.00 3.92
N TYR A 214 -11.97 -9.04 3.11
CA TYR A 214 -12.40 -9.07 1.71
C TYR A 214 -13.93 -9.03 1.63
N ASP A 215 -14.60 -9.90 2.38
CA ASP A 215 -16.05 -10.06 2.41
C ASP A 215 -16.76 -8.81 2.90
N ILE A 216 -16.21 -8.16 3.94
CA ILE A 216 -16.75 -6.90 4.46
C ILE A 216 -16.55 -5.77 3.44
N SER A 217 -15.38 -5.72 2.80
CA SER A 217 -15.08 -4.68 1.82
C SER A 217 -16.04 -4.75 0.63
N ILE A 218 -16.25 -5.93 0.04
CA ILE A 218 -17.17 -6.07 -1.09
C ILE A 218 -18.63 -5.84 -0.66
N LEU A 219 -19.02 -6.28 0.54
CA LEU A 219 -20.34 -6.00 1.12
C LEU A 219 -20.60 -4.50 1.28
N SER A 220 -19.68 -3.74 1.87
CA SER A 220 -19.82 -2.30 2.05
C SER A 220 -19.95 -1.57 0.70
N HIS A 221 -19.16 -1.93 -0.31
CA HIS A 221 -19.28 -1.33 -1.65
C HIS A 221 -20.62 -1.67 -2.30
N GLU A 222 -21.07 -2.92 -2.19
CA GLU A 222 -22.37 -3.33 -2.73
C GLU A 222 -23.53 -2.62 -2.02
N LEU A 223 -23.48 -2.47 -0.70
CA LEU A 223 -24.44 -1.67 0.06
C LEU A 223 -24.46 -0.20 -0.36
N ALA A 224 -23.30 0.40 -0.59
CA ALA A 224 -23.17 1.78 -1.05
C ALA A 224 -23.81 1.97 -2.43
N ARG A 225 -23.64 1.01 -3.36
CA ARG A 225 -24.28 1.03 -4.70
C ARG A 225 -25.81 1.07 -4.62
N HIS A 226 -26.38 0.48 -3.57
CA HIS A 226 -27.81 0.41 -3.34
C HIS A 226 -28.34 1.46 -2.34
N ASN A 227 -27.49 2.39 -1.88
CA ASN A 227 -27.81 3.42 -0.87
C ASN A 227 -28.36 2.83 0.44
N LEU A 228 -27.85 1.66 0.86
CA LEU A 228 -28.30 0.97 2.07
C LEU A 228 -27.52 1.34 3.32
N GLY A 229 -26.48 2.16 3.21
CA GLY A 229 -25.58 2.52 4.30
C GLY A 229 -24.75 1.34 4.82
N GLU A 230 -23.88 1.60 5.79
CA GLU A 230 -22.94 0.58 6.31
C GLU A 230 -23.63 -0.48 7.18
N PRO A 231 -23.06 -1.70 7.26
CA PRO A 231 -23.51 -2.70 8.21
C PRO A 231 -23.06 -2.34 9.64
N GLN A 232 -23.85 -2.72 10.64
CA GLN A 232 -23.53 -2.47 12.05
C GLN A 232 -23.14 -3.78 12.72
N PHE A 233 -21.84 -3.97 12.97
CA PHE A 233 -21.30 -5.15 13.62
C PHE A 233 -20.82 -4.83 15.04
N LYS A 234 -21.02 -5.77 15.97
CA LYS A 234 -20.56 -5.65 17.36
C LYS A 234 -19.05 -5.83 17.49
N ALA A 235 -18.49 -6.74 16.68
CA ALA A 235 -17.07 -6.99 16.48
C ALA A 235 -16.86 -7.84 15.21
N VAL A 236 -15.64 -7.87 14.70
CA VAL A 236 -15.23 -8.66 13.54
C VAL A 236 -13.99 -9.47 13.92
N TYR A 237 -13.98 -10.76 13.60
CA TYR A 237 -12.84 -11.65 13.82
C TYR A 237 -12.52 -12.45 12.55
N ASP A 238 -11.24 -12.56 12.24
CA ASP A 238 -10.76 -13.28 11.06
C ASP A 238 -10.05 -14.57 11.49
N THR A 239 -10.62 -15.72 11.13
CA THR A 239 -9.99 -17.02 11.42
C THR A 239 -8.64 -17.18 10.72
N LEU A 240 -8.45 -16.58 9.54
CA LEU A 240 -7.14 -16.59 8.87
C LEU A 240 -6.08 -15.87 9.73
N ASP A 241 -6.42 -14.73 10.32
CA ASP A 241 -5.52 -14.00 11.21
C ASP A 241 -5.28 -14.76 12.52
N ILE A 242 -6.33 -15.34 13.12
CA ILE A 242 -6.24 -16.16 14.34
C ILE A 242 -5.26 -17.32 14.11
N PHE A 243 -5.41 -18.09 13.05
CA PHE A 243 -4.52 -19.23 12.78
C PHE A 243 -3.10 -18.78 12.42
N ARG A 244 -2.93 -17.64 11.73
CA ARG A 244 -1.59 -17.05 11.51
C ARG A 244 -0.91 -16.62 12.82
N ARG A 245 -1.67 -16.23 13.84
CA ARG A 245 -1.14 -15.85 15.16
C ARG A 245 -0.68 -17.06 15.97
N PHE A 246 -1.53 -18.07 16.08
CA PHE A 246 -1.25 -19.23 16.95
C PHE A 246 -0.43 -20.33 16.25
N TYR A 247 -0.47 -20.41 14.92
CA TYR A 247 0.24 -21.41 14.12
C TYR A 247 1.09 -20.77 13.01
N PRO A 248 2.01 -19.83 13.33
CA PRO A 248 2.73 -19.02 12.33
C PRO A 248 3.69 -19.82 11.43
N THR A 249 4.02 -21.06 11.80
CA THR A 249 4.98 -21.92 11.08
C THR A 249 4.33 -22.91 10.12
N LEU A 250 3.00 -22.90 9.98
CA LEU A 250 2.32 -23.73 8.98
C LEU A 250 2.70 -23.28 7.56
N GLU A 251 2.70 -24.24 6.64
CA GLU A 251 3.03 -24.01 5.23
C GLU A 251 2.12 -22.95 4.58
N ASN A 252 0.82 -23.06 4.82
CA ASN A 252 -0.15 -22.06 4.45
C ASN A 252 -1.34 -22.11 5.42
N HIS A 253 -2.16 -21.06 5.39
CA HIS A 253 -3.32 -20.92 6.28
C HIS A 253 -4.63 -20.86 5.50
N LYS A 254 -4.66 -21.32 4.24
CA LYS A 254 -5.90 -21.34 3.46
C LYS A 254 -6.88 -22.31 4.12
N LEU A 255 -8.17 -21.99 4.05
CA LEU A 255 -9.24 -22.77 4.65
C LEU A 255 -9.12 -24.27 4.33
N GLY A 256 -9.02 -24.65 3.05
CA GLY A 256 -8.89 -26.04 2.63
C GLY A 256 -7.64 -26.78 3.14
N PHE A 257 -6.56 -26.08 3.49
CA PHE A 257 -5.40 -26.68 4.14
C PHE A 257 -5.67 -26.89 5.64
N LEU A 258 -6.17 -25.85 6.31
CA LEU A 258 -6.48 -25.91 7.74
C LEU A 258 -7.52 -26.99 8.04
N SER A 259 -8.55 -27.14 7.21
CA SER A 259 -9.59 -28.16 7.38
C SER A 259 -9.09 -29.60 7.29
N LYS A 260 -7.97 -29.83 6.58
CA LYS A 260 -7.33 -31.16 6.52
C LYS A 260 -6.34 -31.37 7.66
N TYR A 261 -5.74 -30.30 8.15
CA TYR A 261 -4.68 -30.33 9.14
C TYR A 261 -5.23 -30.44 10.57
N PHE A 262 -6.35 -29.76 10.85
CA PHE A 262 -6.98 -29.72 12.16
C PHE A 262 -8.15 -30.70 12.24
N PRO A 263 -8.49 -31.21 13.45
CA PRO A 263 -9.52 -32.21 13.64
C PRO A 263 -10.93 -31.61 13.52
N ILE A 264 -11.31 -31.19 12.31
CA ILE A 264 -12.65 -30.71 11.98
C ILE A 264 -13.33 -31.69 11.02
N ASN A 265 -14.65 -31.89 11.20
CA ASN A 265 -15.40 -32.93 10.51
C ASN A 265 -15.96 -32.48 9.15
N HIS A 266 -15.36 -31.46 8.53
CA HIS A 266 -15.89 -30.86 7.30
C HIS A 266 -14.79 -30.44 6.33
N THR A 267 -14.97 -30.74 5.04
CA THR A 267 -14.03 -30.40 3.97
C THR A 267 -14.62 -29.27 3.12
N PRO A 268 -13.96 -28.10 2.98
CA PRO A 268 -14.35 -27.02 2.09
C PRO A 268 -14.47 -27.50 0.65
N THR A 269 -15.54 -27.09 -0.04
CA THR A 269 -15.82 -27.50 -1.42
C THR A 269 -15.87 -26.35 -2.42
N HIS A 270 -15.57 -25.11 -1.97
CA HIS A 270 -15.87 -23.86 -2.71
C HIS A 270 -17.38 -23.63 -2.90
N ASN A 271 -18.19 -24.27 -2.07
CA ASN A 271 -19.55 -23.85 -1.79
C ASN A 271 -19.49 -23.01 -0.50
N ALA A 272 -19.99 -21.77 -0.55
CA ALA A 272 -19.94 -20.85 0.58
C ALA A 272 -20.53 -21.42 1.88
N MET A 273 -21.52 -22.32 1.79
CA MET A 273 -22.11 -22.97 2.98
C MET A 273 -21.16 -23.99 3.63
N ASP A 274 -20.46 -24.80 2.82
CA ASP A 274 -19.48 -25.75 3.32
C ASP A 274 -18.27 -25.00 3.94
N ASP A 275 -17.88 -23.90 3.31
CA ASP A 275 -16.77 -23.08 3.73
C ASP A 275 -17.06 -22.35 5.07
N ILE A 276 -18.29 -21.85 5.28
CA ILE A 276 -18.65 -21.28 6.61
C ILE A 276 -18.70 -22.36 7.69
N ILE A 277 -19.19 -23.58 7.40
CA ILE A 277 -19.20 -24.69 8.38
C ILE A 277 -17.77 -25.01 8.82
N ALA A 278 -16.85 -25.18 7.88
CA ALA A 278 -15.44 -25.40 8.18
C ALA A 278 -14.84 -24.23 8.99
N THR A 279 -15.17 -22.99 8.62
CA THR A 279 -14.73 -21.78 9.32
C THR A 279 -15.23 -21.74 10.77
N GLY A 280 -16.50 -22.07 11.01
CA GLY A 280 -17.08 -22.17 12.35
C GLY A 280 -16.41 -23.24 13.21
N GLN A 281 -16.15 -24.43 12.65
CA GLN A 281 -15.46 -25.50 13.37
C GLN A 281 -14.01 -25.12 13.72
N LEU A 282 -13.28 -24.49 12.80
CA LEU A 282 -11.94 -23.98 13.04
C LEU A 282 -11.94 -22.86 14.10
N LEU A 283 -12.95 -21.99 14.10
CA LEU A 283 -13.12 -20.97 15.14
C LEU A 283 -13.26 -21.63 16.52
N ILE A 284 -14.17 -22.61 16.67
CA ILE A 284 -14.37 -23.30 17.94
C ILE A 284 -13.10 -24.01 18.41
N TYR A 285 -12.38 -24.66 17.49
CA TYR A 285 -11.07 -25.25 17.78
C TYR A 285 -10.09 -24.19 18.33
N ALA A 286 -9.91 -23.07 17.63
CA ALA A 286 -8.99 -22.02 18.06
C ALA A 286 -9.42 -21.38 19.40
N VAL A 287 -10.73 -21.25 19.63
CA VAL A 287 -11.27 -20.74 20.90
C VAL A 287 -10.87 -21.64 22.07
N ARG A 288 -11.07 -22.96 21.91
CA ARG A 288 -10.82 -23.97 22.96
C ARG A 288 -9.34 -24.23 23.19
N GLU A 289 -8.56 -24.39 22.12
CA GLU A 289 -7.17 -24.83 22.19
C GLU A 289 -6.18 -23.68 22.33
N ASN A 290 -6.54 -22.46 21.92
CA ASN A 290 -5.62 -21.34 21.90
C ASN A 290 -6.12 -20.13 22.68
N ILE A 291 -7.28 -19.57 22.31
CA ILE A 291 -7.73 -18.26 22.81
C ILE A 291 -8.04 -18.34 24.31
N MET A 292 -8.94 -19.22 24.74
CA MET A 292 -9.35 -19.31 26.15
C MET A 292 -8.18 -19.69 27.06
N PRO A 293 -7.36 -20.73 26.77
CA PRO A 293 -6.25 -21.12 27.64
C PRO A 293 -5.19 -20.03 27.82
N THR A 294 -4.99 -19.16 26.82
CA THR A 294 -3.95 -18.12 26.85
C THR A 294 -4.45 -16.74 27.29
N THR A 295 -5.72 -16.61 27.71
CA THR A 295 -6.36 -15.33 28.08
C THR A 295 -5.56 -14.55 29.13
N THR A 296 -5.22 -15.20 30.25
CA THR A 296 -4.50 -14.55 31.35
C THR A 296 -3.10 -14.13 30.93
N ASP A 297 -2.35 -15.02 30.29
CA ASP A 297 -0.97 -14.74 29.85
C ASP A 297 -0.93 -13.64 28.78
N ARG A 298 -1.90 -13.62 27.86
CA ARG A 298 -2.08 -12.54 26.89
C ARG A 298 -2.30 -11.20 27.57
N MET A 299 -3.18 -11.14 28.57
CA MET A 299 -3.42 -9.90 29.32
C MET A 299 -2.21 -9.45 30.14
N VAL A 300 -1.45 -10.37 30.72
CA VAL A 300 -0.17 -10.05 31.38
C VAL A 300 0.81 -9.44 30.39
N ALA A 301 0.97 -10.06 29.21
CA ALA A 301 1.84 -9.56 28.15
C ALA A 301 1.40 -8.19 27.61
N ILE A 302 0.09 -7.97 27.42
CA ILE A 302 -0.45 -6.65 27.00
C ILE A 302 -0.11 -5.58 28.04
N ASN A 303 -0.40 -5.85 29.32
CA ASN A 303 -0.20 -4.90 30.40
C ASN A 303 1.29 -4.57 30.64
N GLN A 304 2.20 -5.50 30.35
CA GLN A 304 3.65 -5.27 30.43
C GLN A 304 4.10 -4.08 29.56
N TYR A 305 3.47 -3.86 28.40
CA TYR A 305 3.87 -2.83 27.44
C TYR A 305 2.91 -1.64 27.34
N LYS A 306 1.74 -1.71 27.99
CA LYS A 306 0.68 -0.70 27.93
C LYS A 306 1.18 0.73 28.15
N ALA A 307 1.95 0.95 29.21
CA ALA A 307 2.45 2.30 29.55
C ALA A 307 3.31 2.92 28.43
N ALA A 308 4.10 2.12 27.71
CA ALA A 308 4.96 2.61 26.63
C ALA A 308 4.16 2.91 25.35
N PHE A 309 3.13 2.12 25.06
CA PHE A 309 2.41 2.16 23.78
C PHE A 309 1.10 2.97 23.79
N THR A 310 0.53 3.27 24.95
CA THR A 310 -0.77 3.97 25.06
C THR A 310 -0.80 5.27 24.23
N THR A 311 0.26 6.08 24.28
CA THR A 311 0.32 7.34 23.52
C THR A 311 0.26 7.10 22.02
N ILE A 312 1.15 6.26 21.47
CA ILE A 312 1.20 6.02 20.02
C ILE A 312 -0.08 5.33 19.52
N ALA A 313 -0.66 4.42 20.32
CA ALA A 313 -1.89 3.71 19.98
C ALA A 313 -3.10 4.67 19.91
N SER A 314 -3.21 5.61 20.84
CA SER A 314 -4.24 6.65 20.83
C SER A 314 -4.09 7.61 19.65
N GLN A 315 -2.85 8.00 19.33
CA GLN A 315 -2.58 8.84 18.18
C GLN A 315 -2.88 8.13 16.86
N MET A 316 -2.51 6.85 16.73
CA MET A 316 -2.86 6.00 15.57
C MET A 316 -4.38 5.83 15.42
N ALA A 317 -5.11 5.63 16.52
CA ALA A 317 -6.58 5.58 16.49
C ALA A 317 -7.19 6.90 15.97
N THR A 318 -6.62 8.04 16.35
CA THR A 318 -7.05 9.34 15.82
C THR A 318 -6.72 9.48 14.32
N LEU A 319 -5.51 9.09 13.91
CA LEU A 319 -5.09 9.15 12.51
C LEU A 319 -5.96 8.26 11.61
N ARG A 320 -6.34 7.06 12.06
CA ARG A 320 -7.26 6.17 11.34
C ARG A 320 -8.65 6.78 11.16
N ARG A 321 -9.21 7.46 12.17
CA ARG A 321 -10.49 8.17 12.02
C ARG A 321 -10.39 9.29 10.98
N LYS A 322 -9.31 10.07 11.03
CA LYS A 322 -9.07 11.18 10.08
C LYS A 322 -8.89 10.71 8.65
N MET A 323 -8.35 9.51 8.43
CA MET A 323 -8.17 8.94 7.09
C MET A 323 -9.47 8.88 6.26
N HIS A 324 -10.63 8.81 6.92
CA HIS A 324 -11.94 8.78 6.25
C HIS A 324 -12.48 10.15 5.85
N THR A 325 -11.96 11.24 6.43
CA THR A 325 -12.48 12.60 6.24
C THR A 325 -11.46 13.57 5.65
N ASP A 326 -10.20 13.43 6.05
CA ASP A 326 -9.12 14.37 5.77
C ASP A 326 -8.37 13.96 4.50
N ASN A 327 -7.78 14.94 3.83
CA ASN A 327 -6.89 14.69 2.70
C ASN A 327 -5.49 14.22 3.18
N PRO A 328 -4.70 13.57 2.31
CA PRO A 328 -3.34 13.15 2.62
C PRO A 328 -2.42 14.25 3.20
N THR A 329 -2.52 15.50 2.73
CA THR A 329 -1.71 16.61 3.26
C THR A 329 -2.07 16.97 4.72
N GLU A 330 -3.35 16.90 5.07
CA GLU A 330 -3.83 17.07 6.45
C GLU A 330 -3.38 15.90 7.35
N LEU A 331 -3.44 14.66 6.84
CA LEU A 331 -2.89 13.49 7.53
C LEU A 331 -1.37 13.64 7.76
N LEU A 332 -0.64 14.12 6.75
CA LEU A 332 0.78 14.43 6.87
C LEU A 332 1.03 15.49 7.93
N ALA A 333 0.26 16.59 7.95
CA ALA A 333 0.39 17.62 8.98
C ALA A 333 0.18 17.05 10.38
N TYR A 334 -0.78 16.15 10.55
CA TYR A 334 -0.98 15.45 11.82
C TYR A 334 0.24 14.58 12.17
N ILE A 335 0.76 13.79 11.23
CA ILE A 335 1.96 12.96 11.43
C ILE A 335 3.16 13.82 11.85
N MET A 336 3.40 14.90 11.14
CA MET A 336 4.52 15.82 11.38
C MET A 336 4.49 16.42 12.79
N ASN A 337 3.33 16.90 13.21
CA ASN A 337 3.20 17.72 14.42
C ASN A 337 2.75 16.93 15.65
N GLN A 338 1.83 15.97 15.49
CA GLN A 338 1.20 15.28 16.61
C GLN A 338 1.84 13.92 16.89
N MET A 339 2.46 13.25 15.91
CA MET A 339 3.13 11.95 16.12
C MET A 339 4.61 12.08 16.54
N GLY A 340 5.09 13.31 16.77
CA GLY A 340 6.46 13.57 17.26
C GLY A 340 7.56 13.51 16.20
N VAL A 341 7.23 13.43 14.90
CA VAL A 341 8.22 13.33 13.82
C VAL A 341 9.10 14.58 13.73
N LEU A 342 8.50 15.78 13.69
CA LEU A 342 9.28 17.02 13.62
C LEU A 342 10.08 17.26 14.89
N ASP A 343 9.49 17.02 16.05
CA ASP A 343 10.13 17.26 17.34
C ASP A 343 11.34 16.33 17.56
N TYR A 344 11.24 15.08 17.10
CA TYR A 344 12.37 14.16 17.05
C TYR A 344 13.54 14.75 16.26
N TYR A 345 13.32 15.18 15.01
CA TYR A 345 14.41 15.68 14.17
C TYR A 345 14.96 17.04 14.65
N LYS A 346 14.11 17.92 15.20
CA LYS A 346 14.54 19.19 15.82
C LYS A 346 15.42 18.96 17.05
N SER A 347 14.98 18.09 17.96
CA SER A 347 15.71 17.80 19.21
C SER A 347 17.08 17.16 18.98
N HIS A 348 17.28 16.49 17.83
CA HIS A 348 18.56 15.92 17.42
C HIS A 348 19.41 16.87 16.56
N GLY A 349 19.00 18.13 16.39
CA GLY A 349 19.74 19.12 15.60
C GLY A 349 19.72 18.85 14.08
N GLU A 350 18.84 17.98 13.59
CA GLU A 350 18.79 17.56 12.19
C GLU A 350 17.86 18.46 11.35
N MET A 351 18.08 19.78 11.40
CA MET A 351 17.20 20.77 10.75
C MET A 351 17.07 20.58 9.23
N ALA A 352 18.08 20.02 8.55
CA ALA A 352 17.98 19.67 7.14
C ALA A 352 16.87 18.64 6.85
N LYS A 353 16.66 17.68 7.76
CA LYS A 353 15.57 16.69 7.62
C LYS A 353 14.21 17.31 7.84
N VAL A 354 14.11 18.31 8.74
CA VAL A 354 12.88 19.09 8.94
C VAL A 354 12.49 19.81 7.64
N GLU A 355 13.45 20.39 6.91
CA GLU A 355 13.17 20.98 5.60
C GLU A 355 12.73 19.95 4.56
N HIS A 356 13.35 18.77 4.48
CA HIS A 356 12.88 17.73 3.56
C HIS A 356 11.45 17.27 3.86
N ILE A 357 11.06 17.20 5.14
CA ILE A 357 9.68 16.90 5.52
C ILE A 357 8.72 18.01 5.05
N ARG A 358 9.13 19.29 5.14
CA ARG A 358 8.35 20.42 4.61
C ARG A 358 8.25 20.37 3.08
N ASP A 359 9.29 19.90 2.40
CA ASP A 359 9.24 19.66 0.95
C ASP A 359 8.24 18.56 0.60
N LEU A 360 8.16 17.48 1.40
CA LEU A 360 7.16 16.42 1.20
C LEU A 360 5.75 16.98 1.35
N TYR A 361 5.53 17.87 2.31
CA TYR A 361 4.25 18.55 2.48
C TYR A 361 3.85 19.34 1.24
N ARG A 362 4.78 20.12 0.66
CA ARG A 362 4.52 20.87 -0.59
C ARG A 362 4.22 19.95 -1.77
N ILE A 363 4.93 18.82 -1.89
CA ILE A 363 4.68 17.79 -2.92
C ILE A 363 3.29 17.17 -2.73
N MET A 364 2.92 16.80 -1.51
CA MET A 364 1.60 16.23 -1.24
C MET A 364 0.49 17.25 -1.48
N GLU A 365 0.72 18.53 -1.16
CA GLU A 365 -0.24 19.61 -1.41
C GLU A 365 -0.50 19.81 -2.92
N SER A 366 0.53 19.71 -3.77
CA SER A 366 0.34 19.79 -5.22
C SER A 366 -0.43 18.58 -5.75
N LEU A 367 -0.07 17.38 -5.29
CA LEU A 367 -0.78 16.14 -5.64
C LEU A 367 -2.25 16.16 -5.19
N ASP A 368 -2.54 16.77 -4.05
CA ASP A 368 -3.91 16.93 -3.55
C ASP A 368 -4.76 17.84 -4.43
N LYS A 369 -4.15 18.83 -5.10
CA LYS A 369 -4.84 19.76 -6.03
C LYS A 369 -5.12 19.12 -7.39
N GLU A 370 -4.26 18.20 -7.83
CA GLU A 370 -4.36 17.54 -9.13
C GLU A 370 -5.33 16.36 -9.14
N TYR A 371 -5.68 15.82 -7.98
CA TYR A 371 -6.52 14.63 -7.88
C TYR A 371 -8.02 14.95 -7.94
N GLU A 372 -8.68 14.56 -9.02
CA GLU A 372 -10.13 14.76 -9.24
C GLU A 372 -11.04 13.72 -8.55
N GLY A 373 -10.48 12.70 -7.88
CA GLY A 373 -11.27 11.62 -7.27
C GLY A 373 -11.90 11.97 -5.91
N THR A 374 -12.93 11.19 -5.52
CA THR A 374 -13.91 11.54 -4.48
C THR A 374 -13.56 11.11 -3.05
N THR A 375 -12.57 10.24 -2.80
CA THR A 375 -12.26 9.71 -1.45
C THR A 375 -10.81 9.90 -1.02
N GLY A 376 -10.59 10.21 0.27
CA GLY A 376 -9.26 10.40 0.86
C GLY A 376 -8.38 9.14 0.84
N LEU A 377 -8.99 7.96 0.97
CA LEU A 377 -8.28 6.67 0.94
C LEU A 377 -7.76 6.31 -0.46
N ALA A 378 -8.56 6.50 -1.50
CA ALA A 378 -8.11 6.28 -2.88
C ALA A 378 -6.94 7.21 -3.24
N ARG A 379 -7.02 8.46 -2.76
CA ARG A 379 -5.95 9.44 -2.92
C ARG A 379 -4.68 9.06 -2.18
N LEU A 380 -4.79 8.62 -0.93
CA LEU A 380 -3.65 8.12 -0.15
C LEU A 380 -2.97 6.94 -0.85
N ASN A 381 -3.77 5.99 -1.36
CA ASN A 381 -3.26 4.86 -2.15
C ASN A 381 -2.51 5.33 -3.40
N HIS A 382 -3.04 6.32 -4.12
CA HIS A 382 -2.37 6.90 -5.28
C HIS A 382 -1.00 7.50 -4.92
N ILE A 383 -0.93 8.28 -3.82
CA ILE A 383 0.33 8.87 -3.35
C ILE A 383 1.33 7.79 -2.92
N LEU A 384 0.87 6.75 -2.20
CA LEU A 384 1.71 5.62 -1.81
C LEU A 384 2.28 4.88 -3.04
N GLN A 385 1.48 4.72 -4.10
CA GLN A 385 1.93 4.12 -5.36
C GLN A 385 2.99 4.99 -6.04
N LEU A 386 2.76 6.31 -6.14
CA LEU A 386 3.75 7.25 -6.67
C LEU A 386 5.07 7.17 -5.87
N ALA A 387 4.99 7.14 -4.54
CA ALA A 387 6.14 7.00 -3.68
C ALA A 387 6.83 5.62 -3.83
N ALA A 388 6.08 4.52 -3.96
CA ALA A 388 6.65 3.18 -4.15
C ALA A 388 7.41 3.06 -5.48
N LEU A 389 6.86 3.64 -6.56
CA LEU A 389 7.52 3.73 -7.88
C LEU A 389 8.86 4.48 -7.78
N THR A 390 8.91 5.55 -6.98
CA THR A 390 10.14 6.33 -6.75
C THR A 390 11.10 5.72 -5.73
N ALA A 391 10.66 4.81 -4.85
CA ALA A 391 11.51 4.18 -3.85
C ALA A 391 12.29 2.96 -4.40
N GLY A 392 11.83 2.40 -5.53
CA GLY A 392 12.36 1.16 -6.11
C GLY A 392 11.87 -0.09 -5.37
N GLU A 393 10.64 -0.06 -4.82
CA GLU A 393 10.01 -1.27 -4.26
C GLU A 393 9.52 -2.16 -5.41
N PRO A 394 10.09 -3.37 -5.63
CA PRO A 394 9.85 -4.16 -6.83
C PRO A 394 8.40 -4.61 -7.01
N GLN A 395 7.64 -4.69 -5.92
CA GLN A 395 6.32 -5.34 -5.90
C GLN A 395 5.18 -4.53 -6.54
N GLN A 396 5.35 -3.22 -6.79
CA GLN A 396 4.31 -2.37 -7.41
C GLN A 396 4.71 -1.77 -8.78
N MET A 397 5.94 -2.02 -9.25
CA MET A 397 6.47 -1.42 -10.49
C MET A 397 5.90 -2.03 -11.79
N SER A 398 4.95 -2.97 -11.73
CA SER A 398 4.60 -3.80 -12.88
C SER A 398 3.63 -3.18 -13.90
N LYS A 399 3.15 -1.94 -13.73
CA LYS A 399 2.12 -1.39 -14.66
C LYS A 399 2.32 0.03 -15.24
N GLN A 400 3.28 0.86 -14.80
CA GLN A 400 3.48 2.19 -15.42
C GLN A 400 4.96 2.50 -15.65
N SER A 401 5.37 2.54 -16.93
CA SER A 401 6.72 2.91 -17.37
C SER A 401 6.83 4.44 -17.45
N LYS A 402 7.37 5.08 -16.41
CA LYS A 402 7.69 6.52 -16.42
C LYS A 402 9.09 6.77 -16.98
N ILE A 403 9.28 7.90 -17.67
CA ILE A 403 10.58 8.34 -18.21
C ILE A 403 11.35 9.14 -17.13
N PRO A 404 12.47 8.64 -16.59
CA PRO A 404 13.28 9.40 -15.64
C PRO A 404 14.09 10.52 -16.32
N ILE A 405 14.01 11.73 -15.77
CA ILE A 405 14.85 12.91 -16.10
C ILE A 405 15.85 13.12 -14.96
N ILE A 406 17.14 12.96 -15.25
CA ILE A 406 18.16 12.71 -14.22
C ILE A 406 19.43 13.46 -14.54
N THR A 407 20.20 13.85 -13.53
CA THR A 407 21.52 14.41 -13.81
C THR A 407 22.52 13.33 -14.17
N VAL A 408 23.52 13.67 -14.98
CA VAL A 408 24.61 12.76 -15.36
C VAL A 408 25.34 12.19 -14.13
N HIS A 409 25.49 12.99 -13.06
CA HIS A 409 26.05 12.53 -11.78
C HIS A 409 25.22 11.43 -11.13
N GLN A 410 23.90 11.55 -11.20
CA GLN A 410 22.97 10.59 -10.62
C GLN A 410 22.83 9.32 -11.47
N ALA A 411 23.20 9.36 -12.75
CA ALA A 411 23.10 8.23 -13.67
C ALA A 411 24.13 7.11 -13.42
N LYS A 412 25.13 7.36 -12.54
CA LYS A 412 26.18 6.38 -12.24
C LYS A 412 25.59 5.08 -11.68
N GLY A 413 25.85 3.97 -12.37
CA GLY A 413 25.35 2.63 -11.98
C GLY A 413 23.93 2.32 -12.46
N SER A 414 23.29 3.21 -13.22
CA SER A 414 22.05 2.94 -13.95
C SER A 414 22.33 2.69 -15.43
N GLU A 415 21.50 1.90 -16.11
CA GLU A 415 21.58 1.65 -17.55
C GLU A 415 20.16 1.60 -18.14
N PHE A 416 20.00 2.07 -19.37
CA PHE A 416 18.71 2.14 -20.07
C PHE A 416 18.85 1.59 -21.49
N ASP A 417 17.77 1.10 -22.10
CA ASP A 417 17.81 0.66 -23.50
C ASP A 417 18.11 1.85 -24.41
N HIS A 418 17.43 2.98 -24.18
CA HIS A 418 17.64 4.25 -24.90
C HIS A 418 17.97 5.39 -23.94
N VAL A 419 18.93 6.25 -24.30
CA VAL A 419 19.34 7.42 -23.52
C VAL A 419 19.26 8.69 -24.35
N PHE A 420 18.63 9.72 -23.82
CA PHE A 420 18.64 11.08 -24.35
C PHE A 420 19.56 11.96 -23.49
N LEU A 421 20.74 12.32 -23.97
CA LEU A 421 21.65 13.27 -23.34
C LEU A 421 21.34 14.69 -23.82
N ALA A 422 20.68 15.48 -22.98
CA ALA A 422 20.11 16.76 -23.37
C ALA A 422 21.01 17.97 -23.06
N GLY A 423 21.14 18.85 -24.04
CA GLY A 423 21.76 20.17 -23.92
C GLY A 423 23.29 20.15 -23.84
N MET A 424 23.92 19.43 -24.76
CA MET A 424 25.38 19.35 -24.99
C MET A 424 25.90 20.60 -25.72
N ASN A 425 25.79 21.75 -25.05
CA ASN A 425 26.26 23.04 -25.53
C ASN A 425 27.56 23.48 -24.86
N GLN A 426 28.39 24.22 -25.60
CA GLN A 426 29.61 24.81 -25.08
C GLN A 426 29.32 25.72 -23.87
N GLY A 427 30.16 25.63 -22.83
CA GLY A 427 29.98 26.36 -21.56
C GLY A 427 28.88 25.82 -20.66
N THR A 428 28.10 24.84 -21.13
CA THR A 428 27.07 24.16 -20.34
C THR A 428 27.48 22.74 -19.98
N PHE A 429 27.96 21.96 -20.95
CA PHE A 429 28.57 20.66 -20.72
C PHE A 429 29.67 20.47 -21.77
N PRO A 430 30.96 20.76 -21.46
CA PRO A 430 31.50 21.08 -20.13
C PRO A 430 31.01 22.41 -19.54
N SER A 431 30.84 22.44 -18.22
CA SER A 431 30.47 23.65 -17.47
C SER A 431 31.59 24.69 -17.51
N PHE A 432 31.25 25.94 -17.85
CA PHE A 432 32.20 27.05 -17.88
C PHE A 432 32.94 27.25 -16.55
N MET A 433 32.23 27.14 -15.42
CA MET A 433 32.83 27.27 -14.09
C MET A 433 33.87 26.17 -13.83
N SER A 434 33.53 24.92 -14.17
CA SER A 434 34.43 23.77 -13.97
C SER A 434 35.69 23.89 -14.83
N LEU A 435 35.57 24.40 -16.06
CA LEU A 435 36.73 24.69 -16.92
C LEU A 435 37.62 25.77 -16.31
N ARG A 436 37.04 26.85 -15.77
CA ARG A 436 37.78 27.94 -15.14
C ARG A 436 38.55 27.49 -13.88
N GLU A 437 38.01 26.52 -13.16
CA GLU A 437 38.62 25.89 -11.99
C GLU A 437 39.65 24.80 -12.34
N GLY A 438 39.89 24.52 -13.63
CA GLY A 438 40.82 23.49 -14.07
C GLY A 438 40.29 22.06 -13.93
N ASN A 439 38.98 21.88 -13.69
CA ASN A 439 38.33 20.58 -13.47
C ASN A 439 37.83 19.92 -14.78
N GLU A 440 38.54 20.10 -15.90
CA GLU A 440 38.14 19.55 -17.20
C GLU A 440 38.09 18.01 -17.20
N ASP A 441 39.02 17.37 -16.48
CA ASP A 441 39.09 15.91 -16.39
C ASP A 441 37.83 15.32 -15.72
N GLU A 442 37.24 16.03 -14.76
CA GLU A 442 35.97 15.60 -14.14
C GLU A 442 34.80 15.76 -15.11
N GLU A 443 34.75 16.84 -15.89
CA GLU A 443 33.74 17.00 -16.95
C GLU A 443 33.85 15.88 -18.00
N LYS A 444 35.08 15.48 -18.38
CA LYS A 444 35.32 14.33 -19.28
C LYS A 444 34.84 13.02 -18.66
N ARG A 445 35.08 12.79 -17.37
CA ARG A 445 34.56 11.61 -16.63
C ARG A 445 33.04 11.57 -16.63
N LEU A 446 32.38 12.71 -16.39
CA LEU A 446 30.93 12.81 -16.44
C LEU A 446 30.39 12.52 -17.84
N PHE A 447 31.04 13.05 -18.87
CA PHE A 447 30.68 12.75 -20.25
C PHE A 447 30.82 11.26 -20.56
N TYR A 448 31.93 10.63 -20.13
CA TYR A 448 32.12 9.19 -20.24
C TYR A 448 31.01 8.39 -19.51
N VAL A 449 30.61 8.83 -18.31
CA VAL A 449 29.47 8.22 -17.60
C VAL A 449 28.21 8.32 -18.47
N ALA A 450 27.90 9.49 -19.02
CA ALA A 450 26.70 9.70 -19.83
C ALA A 450 26.64 8.78 -21.05
N ILE A 451 27.73 8.69 -21.82
CA ILE A 451 27.77 7.93 -23.08
C ILE A 451 27.78 6.40 -22.87
N THR A 452 28.05 5.94 -21.64
CA THR A 452 28.07 4.51 -21.28
C THR A 452 26.79 4.03 -20.61
N ARG A 453 25.78 4.90 -20.43
CA ARG A 453 24.47 4.50 -19.88
C ARG A 453 23.54 3.76 -20.86
N PRO A 454 23.55 4.01 -22.19
CA PRO A 454 22.64 3.32 -23.11
C PRO A 454 23.14 1.92 -23.46
N LYS A 455 22.21 0.96 -23.52
CA LYS A 455 22.45 -0.41 -23.99
C LYS A 455 22.25 -0.55 -25.50
N GLN A 456 21.35 0.23 -26.09
CA GLN A 456 21.01 0.17 -27.51
C GLN A 456 21.29 1.49 -28.21
N GLU A 457 20.75 2.60 -27.72
CA GLU A 457 20.80 3.88 -28.46
C GLU A 457 21.10 5.09 -27.56
N LEU A 458 21.99 5.96 -28.05
CA LEU A 458 22.30 7.26 -27.46
C LEU A 458 21.87 8.39 -28.40
N VAL A 459 20.93 9.21 -27.96
CA VAL A 459 20.54 10.45 -28.63
C VAL A 459 21.15 11.62 -27.89
N ILE A 460 21.89 12.49 -28.59
CA ILE A 460 22.50 13.68 -28.00
C ILE A 460 21.89 14.93 -28.62
N THR A 461 21.42 15.87 -27.79
CA THR A 461 20.83 17.12 -28.27
C THR A 461 21.63 18.34 -27.83
N TYR A 462 21.66 19.36 -28.69
CA TYR A 462 22.21 20.69 -28.39
C TYR A 462 21.40 21.74 -29.15
N THR A 463 21.55 23.01 -28.76
CA THR A 463 20.83 24.14 -29.37
C THR A 463 21.78 25.08 -30.09
N ASN A 464 21.36 25.70 -31.19
CA ASN A 464 22.16 26.73 -31.89
C ASN A 464 21.85 28.15 -31.40
N GLU A 465 20.76 28.33 -30.66
CA GLU A 465 20.38 29.58 -30.02
C GLU A 465 19.94 29.34 -28.57
N SER A 466 20.38 30.22 -27.69
CA SER A 466 19.88 30.30 -26.31
C SER A 466 18.47 30.88 -26.27
N GLN A 467 17.80 30.73 -25.13
CA GLN A 467 16.47 31.32 -24.90
C GLN A 467 16.42 32.85 -25.01
N ARG A 468 17.57 33.54 -24.99
CA ARG A 468 17.68 34.99 -25.16
C ARG A 468 18.02 35.39 -26.61
N GLY A 469 17.96 34.45 -27.56
CA GLY A 469 18.31 34.67 -28.97
C GLY A 469 19.81 34.83 -29.22
N GLN A 470 20.67 34.57 -28.23
CA GLN A 470 22.11 34.57 -28.44
C GLN A 470 22.55 33.25 -29.04
N GLY A 471 23.37 33.28 -30.11
CA GLY A 471 23.93 32.09 -30.72
C GLY A 471 24.74 31.25 -29.73
N THR A 472 24.58 29.93 -29.80
CA THR A 472 25.29 28.94 -28.99
C THR A 472 26.01 27.94 -29.89
N ALA A 473 27.11 27.38 -29.38
CA ALA A 473 27.88 26.36 -30.09
C ALA A 473 27.62 24.96 -29.50
N PRO A 474 27.76 23.89 -30.32
CA PRO A 474 27.83 22.53 -29.81
C PRO A 474 29.02 22.36 -28.85
N SER A 475 28.89 21.42 -27.93
CA SER A 475 29.97 21.08 -27.00
C SER A 475 31.20 20.52 -27.71
N ALA A 476 32.38 20.99 -27.33
CA ALA A 476 33.66 20.42 -27.77
C ALA A 476 33.79 18.91 -27.45
N PHE A 477 33.06 18.38 -26.48
CA PHE A 477 33.12 16.95 -26.16
C PHE A 477 32.51 16.05 -27.24
N LEU A 478 31.68 16.62 -28.13
CA LEU A 478 31.14 15.88 -29.27
C LEU A 478 32.22 15.50 -30.28
N ASP A 479 33.38 16.17 -30.27
CA ASP A 479 34.52 15.82 -31.13
C ASP A 479 35.16 14.48 -30.75
N TYR A 480 34.94 13.98 -29.53
CA TYR A 480 35.39 12.65 -29.11
C TYR A 480 34.47 11.51 -29.57
N MET A 481 33.29 11.83 -30.12
CA MET A 481 32.35 10.80 -30.58
C MET A 481 32.76 10.23 -31.94
N PRO A 482 32.42 8.96 -32.23
CA PRO A 482 32.64 8.38 -33.55
C PRO A 482 32.02 9.24 -34.68
N ARG A 483 32.69 9.28 -35.83
CA ARG A 483 32.19 9.98 -37.03
C ARG A 483 31.67 9.04 -38.11
N ASP A 484 31.68 7.74 -37.85
CA ASP A 484 31.19 6.74 -38.80
C ASP A 484 29.67 6.90 -38.98
N VAL A 485 29.27 7.20 -40.21
CA VAL A 485 27.87 7.39 -40.62
C VAL A 485 27.02 6.13 -40.47
N LYS A 486 27.65 4.94 -40.32
CA LYS A 486 26.95 3.69 -39.99
C LYS A 486 26.58 3.58 -38.51
N LEU A 487 27.24 4.35 -37.65
CA LEU A 487 27.05 4.35 -36.20
C LEU A 487 26.40 5.64 -35.68
N VAL A 488 26.41 6.72 -36.48
CA VAL A 488 25.95 8.05 -36.06
C VAL A 488 25.06 8.68 -37.13
N GLU A 489 23.81 8.95 -36.76
CA GLU A 489 22.88 9.76 -37.51
C GLU A 489 22.94 11.21 -37.02
N ARG A 490 22.89 12.18 -37.95
CA ARG A 490 22.85 13.62 -37.65
C ARG A 490 21.64 14.26 -38.31
N SER A 491 20.67 14.65 -37.49
CA SER A 491 19.50 15.42 -37.93
C SER A 491 19.74 16.90 -37.59
N MET A 492 19.56 17.78 -38.58
CA MET A 492 19.67 19.24 -38.41
C MET A 492 18.40 19.84 -37.84
#